data_AF-A0A359CC87-F1
#
_entry.id   AF-A0A359CC87-F1
#
_cell.length_a   1.000
_cell.length_b   1.000
_cell.length_c   1.000
_cell.angle_alpha   90.00
_cell.angle_beta   90.00
_cell.angle_gamma   90.00
#
_symmetry.space_group_name_H-M   'P 1'
#
loop_
_entity.id
_entity.type
_entity.pdbx_description
1 polymer ?
#
loop_
_entity_poly.entity_id
_entity_poly.type
_entity_poly.pdbx_seq_one_letter_code
_entity_poly.pdbx_strand_id
1 'polypeptide(L)'
;MNRISCSEEFNKLRELFSLISRPKNNMTKNKKIEVEGKEITILIEEGKDFISLTDMLKAKDGDFFISDWLRNRNTVEYLGVWESVYNPDFNYGEFAIIKSQAGLNSYKLSVKEWIAKTNAIGLKAMAGRYGGTYAHPDIAFEFGM
;
A
#
# COMPACT_ATOMS: atom_id res chain seq x y z
N MET A 1 -50.20 -25.04 0.89
CA MET A 1 -49.36 -24.88 2.10
C MET A 1 -47.95 -25.30 1.70
N ASN A 2 -47.21 -24.42 1.01
CA ASN A 2 -45.92 -24.78 0.43
C ASN A 2 -44.84 -24.67 1.51
N ARG A 3 -44.36 -25.82 1.98
CA ARG A 3 -43.11 -25.94 2.75
C ARG A 3 -41.98 -25.58 1.78
N ILE A 4 -41.59 -24.31 1.75
CA ILE A 4 -40.30 -23.92 1.19
C ILE A 4 -39.27 -24.59 2.10
N SER A 5 -38.48 -25.49 1.53
CA SER A 5 -37.44 -26.24 2.27
C SER A 5 -36.45 -25.23 2.85
N CYS A 6 -36.02 -25.44 4.10
CA CYS A 6 -34.99 -24.62 4.76
C CYS A 6 -33.73 -24.45 3.88
N SER A 7 -33.50 -25.36 2.92
CA SER A 7 -32.43 -25.27 1.92
C SER A 7 -32.61 -24.15 0.88
N GLU A 8 -33.84 -23.80 0.48
CA GLU A 8 -34.10 -22.73 -0.48
C GLU A 8 -33.88 -21.35 0.15
N GLU A 9 -34.23 -21.16 1.42
CA GLU A 9 -33.88 -19.94 2.16
C GLU A 9 -32.38 -19.84 2.44
N PHE A 10 -31.72 -20.96 2.76
CA PHE A 10 -30.26 -20.98 2.93
C PHE A 10 -29.52 -20.68 1.63
N ASN A 11 -30.01 -21.21 0.49
CA ASN A 11 -29.45 -20.91 -0.83
C ASN A 11 -29.71 -19.46 -1.23
N LYS A 12 -30.89 -18.90 -0.93
CA LYS A 12 -31.15 -17.47 -1.08
C LYS A 12 -30.22 -16.62 -0.22
N LEU A 13 -29.96 -17.02 1.03
CA LEU A 13 -29.02 -16.34 1.92
C LEU A 13 -27.57 -16.47 1.44
N ARG A 14 -27.17 -17.61 0.85
CA ARG A 14 -25.84 -17.79 0.23
C ARG A 14 -25.69 -17.01 -1.06
N GLU A 15 -26.72 -16.91 -1.89
CA GLU A 15 -26.74 -16.01 -3.05
C GLU A 15 -26.72 -14.56 -2.61
N LEU A 16 -27.48 -14.20 -1.58
CA LEU A 16 -27.45 -12.85 -0.99
C LEU A 16 -26.02 -12.57 -0.51
N PHE A 17 -25.43 -13.44 0.33
CA PHE A 17 -24.04 -13.32 0.81
C PHE A 17 -23.05 -13.25 -0.34
N SER A 18 -23.19 -14.06 -1.39
CA SER A 18 -22.38 -13.98 -2.60
C SER A 18 -22.53 -12.63 -3.29
N LEU A 19 -23.73 -12.07 -3.36
CA LEU A 19 -24.03 -10.76 -3.96
C LEU A 19 -23.52 -9.57 -3.11
N ILE A 20 -23.49 -9.68 -1.78
CA ILE A 20 -22.90 -8.66 -0.87
C ILE A 20 -21.38 -8.81 -0.75
N SER A 21 -20.85 -10.03 -0.88
CA SER A 21 -19.41 -10.35 -0.94
C SER A 21 -18.84 -10.26 -2.35
N ARG A 22 -19.64 -9.92 -3.38
CA ARG A 22 -19.06 -9.49 -4.65
C ARG A 22 -18.19 -8.27 -4.34
N PRO A 23 -16.90 -8.25 -4.68
CA PRO A 23 -16.13 -7.03 -4.60
C PRO A 23 -16.90 -6.01 -5.43
N LYS A 24 -17.49 -5.01 -4.74
CA LYS A 24 -18.05 -3.84 -5.41
C LYS A 24 -16.86 -3.25 -6.12
N ASN A 25 -16.79 -3.52 -7.42
CA ASN A 25 -15.95 -2.88 -8.43
C ASN A 25 -14.94 -1.94 -7.78
N ASN A 26 -13.69 -2.38 -7.61
CA ASN A 26 -12.60 -1.60 -7.00
C ASN A 26 -12.45 -0.29 -7.79
N MET A 27 -13.32 0.68 -7.52
CA MET A 27 -13.23 2.02 -8.06
C MET A 27 -12.14 2.66 -7.24
N THR A 28 -10.91 2.51 -7.72
CA THR A 28 -9.80 3.37 -7.32
C THR A 28 -10.25 4.79 -7.63
N LYS A 29 -10.70 5.51 -6.62
CA LYS A 29 -11.06 6.92 -6.75
C LYS A 29 -9.78 7.70 -6.54
N ASN A 30 -9.40 8.46 -7.55
CA ASN A 30 -8.24 9.34 -7.46
C ASN A 30 -8.72 10.69 -6.98
N LYS A 31 -8.33 11.07 -5.77
CA LYS A 31 -8.49 12.42 -5.25
C LYS A 31 -7.17 13.16 -5.47
N LYS A 32 -7.23 14.46 -5.69
CA LYS A 32 -6.05 15.32 -5.71
C LYS A 32 -6.14 16.29 -4.56
N ILE A 33 -5.01 16.56 -3.92
CA ILE A 33 -4.87 17.64 -2.95
C ILE A 33 -3.77 18.58 -3.43
N GLU A 34 -3.89 19.85 -3.10
CA GLU A 34 -2.87 20.85 -3.40
C GLU A 34 -2.08 21.13 -2.12
N VAL A 35 -0.76 20.97 -2.18
CA VAL A 35 0.16 21.24 -1.08
C VAL A 35 1.25 22.15 -1.63
N GLU A 36 1.39 23.35 -1.06
CA GLU A 36 2.37 24.37 -1.50
C GLU A 36 2.32 24.68 -3.01
N GLY A 37 1.12 24.69 -3.61
CA GLY A 37 0.94 24.93 -5.04
C GLY A 37 1.21 23.72 -5.94
N LYS A 38 1.37 22.52 -5.36
CA LYS A 38 1.68 21.28 -6.08
C LYS A 38 0.60 20.24 -5.86
N GLU A 39 0.14 19.62 -6.96
CA GLU A 39 -0.87 18.57 -6.90
C GLU A 39 -0.26 17.24 -6.44
N ILE A 40 -0.81 16.66 -5.38
CA ILE A 40 -0.48 15.32 -4.90
C ILE A 40 -1.69 14.40 -5.11
N THR A 41 -1.46 13.28 -5.78
CA THR A 41 -2.49 12.26 -6.03
C THR A 41 -2.70 11.39 -4.78
N ILE A 42 -3.95 11.17 -4.42
CA ILE A 42 -4.39 10.20 -3.40
C ILE A 42 -5.24 9.13 -4.09
N LEU A 43 -4.85 7.87 -3.94
CA LEU A 43 -5.64 6.72 -4.35
C LEU A 43 -6.47 6.23 -3.17
N ILE A 44 -7.77 6.06 -3.40
CA ILE A 44 -8.66 5.41 -2.44
C ILE A 44 -8.97 4.02 -2.96
N GLU A 45 -8.47 3.00 -2.28
CA GLU A 45 -8.63 1.60 -2.66
C GLU A 45 -9.15 0.80 -1.45
N GLU A 46 -10.30 0.14 -1.61
CA GLU A 46 -10.92 -0.67 -0.55
C GLU A 46 -11.14 0.09 0.77
N GLY A 47 -11.37 1.41 0.69
CA GLY A 47 -11.56 2.27 1.85
C GLY A 47 -10.26 2.69 2.56
N LYS A 48 -9.10 2.37 1.97
CA LYS A 48 -7.78 2.83 2.43
C LYS A 48 -7.26 3.91 1.49
N ASP A 49 -6.72 4.96 2.08
CA ASP A 49 -6.09 6.06 1.36
C ASP A 49 -4.61 5.75 1.13
N PHE A 50 -4.09 6.12 -0.03
CA PHE A 50 -2.68 6.02 -0.39
C PHE A 50 -2.21 7.29 -1.09
N ILE A 51 -1.13 7.90 -0.60
CA ILE A 51 -0.59 9.16 -1.10
C ILE A 51 0.57 8.87 -2.07
N SER A 52 0.61 9.58 -3.19
CA SER A 52 1.64 9.44 -4.23
C SER A 52 2.99 10.00 -3.76
N LEU A 53 3.93 9.10 -3.41
CA LEU A 53 5.31 9.47 -3.09
C LEU A 53 6.03 10.04 -4.32
N THR A 54 5.65 9.59 -5.51
CA THR A 54 6.23 10.10 -6.76
C THR A 54 5.85 11.57 -7.01
N ASP A 55 4.62 11.97 -6.67
CA ASP A 55 4.22 13.37 -6.78
C ASP A 55 4.86 14.22 -5.68
N MET A 56 5.00 13.68 -4.46
CA MET A 56 5.77 14.32 -3.38
C MET A 56 7.24 14.56 -3.76
N LEU A 57 7.87 13.63 -4.48
CA LEU A 57 9.24 13.80 -4.98
C LEU A 57 9.36 14.90 -6.02
N LYS A 58 8.46 14.93 -7.01
CA LYS A 58 8.41 16.05 -7.98
C LYS A 58 8.18 17.39 -7.29
N ALA A 59 7.54 17.36 -6.12
CA ALA A 59 7.29 18.50 -5.29
C ALA A 59 8.48 18.94 -4.42
N LYS A 60 9.54 18.15 -4.29
CA LYS A 60 10.75 18.51 -3.53
C LYS A 60 11.88 18.87 -4.49
N ASP A 61 12.69 19.88 -4.15
CA ASP A 61 13.89 20.20 -4.91
C ASP A 61 15.02 19.22 -4.53
N GLY A 62 15.58 18.51 -5.53
CA GLY A 62 16.74 17.63 -5.38
C GLY A 62 16.60 16.25 -6.02
N ASP A 63 17.74 15.56 -6.21
CA ASP A 63 17.82 14.22 -6.77
C ASP A 63 17.58 13.13 -5.71
N PHE A 64 16.45 13.21 -4.99
CA PHE A 64 16.08 12.19 -4.01
C PHE A 64 15.27 11.07 -4.69
N PHE A 65 15.73 9.82 -4.57
CA PHE A 65 15.02 8.66 -5.10
C PHE A 65 14.39 7.84 -3.97
N ILE A 66 13.24 7.22 -4.24
CA ILE A 66 12.58 6.31 -3.28
C ILE A 66 13.52 5.14 -2.89
N SER A 67 14.42 4.73 -3.78
CA SER A 67 15.44 3.73 -3.46
C SER A 67 16.46 4.20 -2.42
N ASP A 68 16.80 5.50 -2.38
CA ASP A 68 17.68 6.04 -1.34
C ASP A 68 16.97 6.08 0.01
N TRP A 69 15.67 6.40 0.02
CA TRP A 69 14.82 6.30 1.21
C TRP A 69 14.76 4.85 1.74
N LEU A 70 14.51 3.87 0.87
CA LEU A 70 14.48 2.45 1.23
C LEU A 70 15.86 1.86 1.59
N ARG A 71 16.96 2.56 1.31
CA ARG A 71 18.29 2.18 1.81
C ARG A 71 18.49 2.61 3.26
N ASN A 72 17.79 3.65 3.73
CA ASN A 72 17.95 4.14 5.09
C ASN A 72 17.45 3.10 6.10
N ARG A 73 18.30 2.74 7.06
CA ARG A 73 17.96 1.76 8.10
C ARG A 73 16.77 2.22 8.95
N ASN A 74 16.72 3.49 9.34
CA ASN A 74 15.63 4.02 10.16
C ASN A 74 14.29 3.89 9.43
N THR A 75 14.27 4.20 8.13
CA THR A 75 13.11 4.03 7.27
C THR A 75 12.67 2.57 7.19
N VAL A 76 13.60 1.64 6.91
CA VAL A 76 13.27 0.21 6.82
C VAL A 76 12.75 -0.33 8.16
N GLU A 77 13.32 0.13 9.28
CA GLU A 77 12.84 -0.24 10.61
C GLU A 77 11.44 0.31 10.89
N TYR A 78 11.19 1.57 10.57
CA TYR A 78 9.86 2.18 10.68
C TYR A 78 8.82 1.43 9.84
N LEU A 79 9.12 1.14 8.58
CA LEU A 79 8.25 0.35 7.70
C LEU A 79 7.97 -1.03 8.29
N GLY A 80 9.00 -1.71 8.78
CA GLY A 80 8.84 -3.03 9.41
C GLY A 80 7.95 -3.01 10.66
N VAL A 81 8.07 -1.98 11.49
CA VAL A 81 7.19 -1.80 12.66
C VAL A 81 5.75 -1.54 12.21
N TRP A 82 5.55 -0.62 11.27
CA TRP A 82 4.22 -0.32 10.73
C TRP A 82 3.55 -1.58 10.16
N GLU A 83 4.27 -2.34 9.32
CA GLU A 83 3.77 -3.59 8.76
C GLU A 83 3.48 -4.63 9.85
N SER A 84 4.34 -4.79 10.85
CA SER A 84 4.11 -5.76 11.93
C SER A 84 2.82 -5.50 12.73
N VAL A 85 2.38 -4.25 12.80
CA VAL A 85 1.16 -3.84 13.52
C VAL A 85 -0.08 -4.03 12.65
N TYR A 86 -0.01 -3.70 11.35
CA TYR A 86 -1.19 -3.61 10.48
C TYR A 86 -1.32 -4.73 9.44
N ASN A 87 -0.30 -5.59 9.30
CA ASN A 87 -0.23 -6.62 8.28
C ASN A 87 0.01 -8.02 8.90
N PRO A 88 -1.07 -8.81 9.10
CA PRO A 88 -0.96 -10.17 9.62
C PRO A 88 -0.13 -11.12 8.74
N ASP A 89 -0.05 -10.85 7.44
CA ASP A 89 0.65 -11.69 6.45
C ASP A 89 2.10 -11.24 6.20
N PHE A 90 2.62 -10.32 7.03
CA PHE A 90 3.96 -9.78 6.89
C PHE A 90 5.04 -10.85 7.05
N ASN A 91 5.95 -10.91 6.08
CA ASN A 91 7.05 -11.87 6.09
C ASN A 91 8.26 -11.35 6.89
N TYR A 92 8.26 -11.64 8.19
CA TYR A 92 9.32 -11.28 9.13
C TYR A 92 10.70 -11.86 8.77
N GLY A 93 10.75 -13.03 8.12
CA GLY A 93 12.00 -13.68 7.74
C GLY A 93 12.75 -12.88 6.68
N GLU A 94 12.07 -12.54 5.59
CA GLU A 94 12.62 -11.69 4.54
C GLU A 94 12.89 -10.27 5.04
N PHE A 95 12.01 -9.73 5.90
CA PHE A 95 12.26 -8.44 6.56
C PHE A 95 13.57 -8.41 7.34
N ALA A 96 13.88 -9.45 8.12
CA ALA A 96 15.13 -9.50 8.88
C ALA A 96 16.37 -9.48 7.97
N ILE A 97 16.30 -10.17 6.82
CA ILE A 97 17.38 -10.15 5.81
C ILE A 97 17.54 -8.75 5.24
N ILE A 98 16.45 -8.10 4.83
CA ILE A 98 16.47 -6.73 4.29
C ILE A 98 17.01 -5.75 5.33
N LYS A 99 16.51 -5.80 6.57
CA LYS A 99 16.96 -4.95 7.69
C LYS A 99 18.46 -5.10 7.97
N SER A 100 19.00 -6.30 7.80
CA SER A 100 20.44 -6.55 7.99
C SER A 100 21.32 -5.88 6.93
N GLN A 101 20.78 -5.66 5.72
CA GLN A 101 21.49 -5.06 4.58
C GLN A 101 21.23 -3.55 4.45
N ALA A 102 20.12 -3.07 5.00
CA ALA A 102 19.77 -1.65 5.02
C ALA A 102 20.87 -0.81 5.70
N GLY A 103 21.19 0.33 5.09
CA GLY A 103 22.28 1.23 5.48
C GLY A 103 23.58 1.03 4.69
N LEU A 104 23.76 -0.11 4.00
CA LEU A 104 24.92 -0.32 3.13
C LEU A 104 24.77 0.48 1.83
N ASN A 105 25.77 1.28 1.47
CA ASN A 105 25.76 2.11 0.25
C ASN A 105 25.58 1.29 -1.04
N SER A 106 26.08 0.05 -1.05
CA SER A 106 25.95 -0.89 -2.16
C SER A 106 24.58 -1.56 -2.24
N TYR A 107 23.81 -1.54 -1.15
CA TYR A 107 22.49 -2.17 -1.10
C TYR A 107 21.46 -1.29 -1.80
N LYS A 108 20.74 -1.89 -2.75
CA LYS A 108 19.65 -1.26 -3.48
C LYS A 108 18.40 -2.11 -3.31
N LEU A 109 17.33 -1.48 -2.85
CA LEU A 109 16.03 -2.09 -2.69
C LEU A 109 14.98 -1.22 -3.38
N SER A 110 14.23 -1.80 -4.31
CA SER A 110 13.07 -1.15 -4.89
C SER A 110 11.80 -1.42 -4.08
N VAL A 111 10.81 -0.53 -4.22
CA VAL A 111 9.49 -0.71 -3.59
C VAL A 111 8.83 -2.01 -4.04
N LYS A 112 8.96 -2.37 -5.32
CA LYS A 112 8.41 -3.63 -5.85
C LYS A 112 9.04 -4.85 -5.18
N GLU A 113 10.36 -4.83 -4.98
CA GLU A 113 11.06 -5.92 -4.29
C GLU A 113 10.71 -5.97 -2.80
N TRP A 114 10.58 -4.82 -2.13
CA TRP A 114 10.12 -4.75 -0.75
C TRP A 114 8.76 -5.45 -0.62
N ILE A 115 7.75 -5.01 -1.39
CA ILE A 115 6.40 -5.59 -1.38
C ILE A 115 6.44 -7.09 -1.69
N ALA A 116 7.17 -7.49 -2.73
CA ALA A 116 7.21 -8.89 -3.16
C ALA A 116 7.88 -9.82 -2.14
N LYS A 117 8.90 -9.34 -1.41
CA LYS A 117 9.61 -10.15 -0.41
C LYS A 117 8.89 -10.19 0.93
N THR A 118 8.34 -9.04 1.36
CA THR A 118 7.80 -8.89 2.71
C THR A 118 6.28 -9.02 2.80
N ASN A 119 5.58 -9.12 1.66
CA ASN A 119 4.12 -8.99 1.57
C ASN A 119 3.59 -7.65 2.13
N ALA A 120 4.40 -6.60 2.08
CA ALA A 120 4.03 -5.30 2.62
C ALA A 120 2.75 -4.73 1.98
N ILE A 121 1.88 -4.15 2.82
CA ILE A 121 0.62 -3.52 2.39
C ILE A 121 0.64 -1.99 2.51
N GLY A 122 1.62 -1.44 3.21
CA GLY A 122 1.78 -0.01 3.46
C GLY A 122 2.36 0.76 2.27
N LEU A 123 3.04 0.07 1.35
CA LEU A 123 3.55 0.61 0.10
C LEU A 123 2.87 -0.08 -1.10
N LYS A 124 2.68 0.68 -2.18
CA LYS A 124 2.13 0.19 -3.44
C LYS A 124 2.95 0.71 -4.62
N ALA A 125 3.23 -0.17 -5.58
CA ALA A 125 3.87 0.17 -6.83
C ALA A 125 2.92 -0.11 -8.00
N MET A 126 2.43 0.93 -8.66
CA MET A 126 1.51 0.81 -9.80
C MET A 126 2.23 1.15 -11.12
N ALA A 127 1.82 0.49 -12.20
CA ALA A 127 2.25 0.79 -13.55
C ALA A 127 1.12 1.44 -14.37
N GLY A 128 1.46 2.19 -15.41
CA GLY A 128 0.50 2.80 -16.34
C GLY A 128 0.30 4.30 -16.15
N ARG A 129 -0.83 4.85 -16.63
CA ARG A 129 -1.11 6.29 -16.68
C ARG A 129 -1.17 6.97 -15.30
N TYR A 130 -1.55 6.22 -14.27
CA TYR A 130 -1.50 6.62 -12.86
C TYR A 130 -0.42 5.84 -12.10
N GLY A 131 0.61 5.40 -12.82
CA GLY A 131 1.74 4.67 -12.26
C GLY A 131 2.56 5.54 -11.32
N GLY A 132 3.33 4.88 -10.46
CA GLY A 132 4.09 5.54 -9.42
C GLY A 132 4.18 4.68 -8.17
N THR A 133 4.80 5.24 -7.15
CA THR A 133 4.82 4.67 -5.81
C THR A 133 3.84 5.42 -4.93
N TYR A 134 3.04 4.67 -4.20
CA TYR A 134 2.08 5.20 -3.25
C TYR A 134 2.32 4.58 -1.88
N ALA A 135 1.98 5.31 -0.82
CA ALA A 135 2.15 4.86 0.55
C ALA A 135 0.92 5.19 1.39
N HIS A 136 0.68 4.40 2.44
CA HIS A 136 -0.28 4.74 3.48
C HIS A 136 0.03 6.14 4.07
N PRO A 137 -0.96 6.96 4.48
CA PRO A 137 -0.75 8.30 5.00
C PRO A 137 0.36 8.41 6.05
N ASP A 138 0.39 7.55 7.06
CA ASP A 138 1.45 7.57 8.09
C ASP A 138 2.85 7.44 7.48
N ILE A 139 3.01 6.51 6.53
CA ILE A 139 4.27 6.26 5.84
C ILE A 139 4.61 7.41 4.89
N ALA A 140 3.61 7.99 4.22
CA ALA A 140 3.81 9.15 3.36
C ALA A 140 4.22 10.39 4.16
N PHE A 141 3.69 10.59 5.36
CA PHE A 141 4.12 11.66 6.24
C PHE A 141 5.57 11.47 6.69
N GLU A 142 5.97 10.24 7.07
CA GLU A 142 7.38 9.93 7.35
C GLU A 142 8.29 10.17 6.14
N PHE A 143 7.82 9.90 4.92
CA PHE A 143 8.55 10.20 3.69
C PHE A 143 8.76 11.70 3.45
N GLY A 144 7.81 12.54 3.88
CA GLY A 144 7.83 13.98 3.65
C GLY A 144 8.74 14.77 4.59
N MET A 145 9.12 14.21 5.74
CA MET A 145 10.02 14.84 6.72
C MET A 145 11.48 14.83 6.27
#